data_AF-X1NCF3-F1
#
_entry.id   AF-X1NCF3-F1
#
_cell.length_a   1.000
_cell.length_b   1.000
_cell.length_c   1.000
_cell.angle_alpha   90.00
_cell.angle_beta   90.00
_cell.angle_gamma   90.00
#
_symmetry.space_group_name_H-M   'P 1'
#
loop_
_entity.id
_entity.type
_entity.pdbx_description
1 polymer ?
#
loop_
_entity_poly.entity_id
_entity_poly.type
_entity_poly.pdbx_seq_one_letter_code
_entity_poly.pdbx_strand_id
1 'polypeptide(L)'
;MRENTEDLYAGIEFEKGTPEAGKLLSFISQSQGEEVRKDSGISLKLISETGTRRITRFAFEYARANGRKKVTAVHKANILKFSDGLFLKVSREVASDYPDIEFEDRLVDNLCAQLVQQSHPFDILLLPNLYGDIVSDLCAGLVGGLGVAPGANIGDEIAVFEPTHGSAPKYTGLNKVNPMATILSGVMMLRYINQRAAADRLEAAVAKIVAEGKSVTYDLKPGRSSATAVGTSEMADAIITKLGEGASRQN
;
A
#
# COMPACT_ATOMS: atom_id res chain seq x y z
N MET A 1 4.59 3.46 -0.02
CA MET A 1 4.17 4.63 0.75
C MET A 1 3.08 5.37 0.01
N ARG A 2 1.90 5.45 0.60
CA ARG A 2 0.70 6.05 0.01
C ARG A 2 0.30 7.26 0.86
N GLU A 3 0.12 8.41 0.22
CA GLU A 3 -0.59 9.53 0.85
C GLU A 3 -2.06 9.10 1.02
N ASN A 4 -2.63 9.22 2.22
CA ASN A 4 -3.93 8.62 2.53
C ASN A 4 -4.98 9.64 3.02
N THR A 5 -4.83 10.92 2.69
CA THR A 5 -5.73 11.99 3.18
C THR A 5 -6.33 12.85 2.08
N GLU A 6 -5.78 12.82 0.86
CA GLU A 6 -6.22 13.67 -0.26
C GLU A 6 -6.56 12.82 -1.50
N ASP A 7 -6.38 13.40 -2.69
CA ASP A 7 -6.76 12.85 -3.99
C ASP A 7 -8.28 12.69 -4.13
N LEU A 8 -8.73 11.94 -5.13
CA LEU A 8 -10.14 11.59 -5.35
C LEU A 8 -10.79 10.88 -4.14
N TYR A 9 -9.99 10.33 -3.22
CA TYR A 9 -10.49 9.74 -1.97
C TYR A 9 -11.00 10.77 -0.97
N ALA A 10 -10.76 12.06 -1.19
CA ALA A 10 -11.38 13.13 -0.41
C ALA A 10 -12.92 13.17 -0.54
N GLY A 11 -13.50 12.48 -1.53
CA GLY A 11 -14.95 12.33 -1.68
C GLY A 11 -15.67 13.63 -2.06
N ILE A 12 -14.94 14.59 -2.64
CA ILE A 12 -15.53 15.85 -3.12
C ILE A 12 -16.12 15.62 -4.50
N GLU A 13 -17.39 15.22 -4.50
CA GLU A 13 -18.11 14.78 -5.68
C GLU A 13 -19.46 15.50 -5.81
N PHE A 14 -19.87 15.75 -7.06
CA PHE A 14 -21.13 16.39 -7.40
C PHE A 14 -21.90 15.50 -8.37
N GLU A 15 -23.10 15.09 -7.94
CA GLU A 15 -23.97 14.24 -8.75
C GLU A 15 -24.52 15.01 -9.96
N LYS A 16 -24.59 14.30 -11.10
CA LYS A 16 -25.15 14.81 -12.35
C LYS A 16 -26.55 15.39 -12.14
N GLY A 17 -26.77 16.60 -12.65
CA GLY A 17 -28.10 17.24 -12.67
C GLY A 17 -28.49 17.95 -11.38
N THR A 18 -27.65 17.90 -10.35
CA THR A 18 -27.86 18.70 -9.13
C THR A 18 -27.62 20.19 -9.39
N PRO A 19 -28.29 21.10 -8.67
CA PRO A 19 -28.03 22.54 -8.74
C PRO A 19 -26.56 22.90 -8.48
N GLU A 20 -25.90 22.17 -7.58
CA GLU A 20 -24.49 22.35 -7.20
C GLU A 20 -23.56 22.00 -8.37
N ALA A 21 -23.77 20.86 -9.02
CA ALA A 21 -23.04 20.49 -10.23
C ALA A 21 -23.24 21.54 -11.35
N GLY A 22 -24.48 22.03 -11.54
CA GLY A 22 -24.79 23.06 -12.53
C GLY A 22 -24.04 24.38 -12.31
N LYS A 23 -23.90 24.81 -11.05
CA LYS A 23 -23.09 25.98 -10.67
C LYS A 23 -21.62 25.77 -11.02
N LEU A 24 -21.07 24.60 -10.69
CA LEU A 24 -19.67 24.27 -10.96
C LEU A 24 -19.35 24.19 -12.46
N LEU A 25 -20.23 23.55 -13.25
CA LEU A 25 -20.11 23.50 -14.71
C LEU A 25 -20.11 24.91 -15.31
N SER A 26 -21.02 25.76 -14.83
CA SER A 26 -21.11 27.15 -15.28
C SER A 26 -19.83 27.93 -14.96
N PHE A 27 -19.26 27.73 -13.77
CA PHE A 27 -17.97 28.31 -13.39
C PHE A 27 -16.82 27.82 -14.28
N ILE A 28 -16.74 26.53 -14.58
CA ILE A 28 -15.68 25.96 -15.44
C ILE A 28 -15.76 26.52 -16.85
N SER A 29 -16.96 26.52 -17.46
CA SER A 29 -17.15 27.04 -18.81
C SER A 29 -16.84 28.54 -18.92
N GLN A 30 -17.12 29.32 -17.87
CA GLN A 30 -16.73 30.74 -17.81
C GLN A 30 -15.21 30.93 -17.62
N SER A 31 -14.56 30.05 -16.86
CA SER A 31 -13.16 30.25 -16.45
C SER A 31 -12.15 29.72 -17.47
N GLN A 32 -12.43 28.58 -18.12
CA GLN A 32 -11.49 27.93 -19.03
C GLN A 32 -11.92 27.98 -20.50
N GLY A 33 -13.13 28.48 -20.79
CA GLY A 33 -13.68 28.49 -22.14
C GLY A 33 -13.98 27.09 -22.70
N GLU A 34 -13.94 26.06 -21.86
CA GLU A 34 -14.25 24.69 -22.25
C GLU A 34 -15.73 24.36 -22.04
N GLU A 35 -16.32 23.75 -23.06
CA GLU A 35 -17.71 23.28 -23.00
C GLU A 35 -17.74 21.90 -22.32
N VAL A 36 -18.04 21.87 -21.03
CA VAL A 36 -18.20 20.62 -20.28
C VAL A 36 -19.61 20.08 -20.51
N ARG A 37 -19.72 18.77 -20.73
CA ARG A 37 -21.03 18.14 -20.97
C ARG A 37 -21.92 18.27 -19.73
N LYS A 38 -23.15 18.76 -19.92
CA LYS A 38 -24.12 19.00 -18.84
C LYS A 38 -24.59 17.73 -18.13
N ASP A 39 -24.35 16.57 -18.74
CA ASP A 39 -24.66 15.26 -18.20
C ASP A 39 -23.48 14.58 -17.49
N SER A 40 -22.45 15.34 -17.11
CA SER A 40 -21.29 14.84 -16.37
C SER A 40 -21.57 14.76 -14.86
N GLY A 41 -21.06 13.70 -14.22
CA GLY A 41 -20.72 13.72 -12.79
C GLY A 41 -19.34 14.35 -12.60
N ILE A 42 -19.09 14.99 -11.47
CA ILE A 42 -17.84 15.74 -11.24
C ILE A 42 -17.19 15.22 -9.96
N SER A 43 -15.93 14.82 -10.04
CA SER A 43 -15.09 14.49 -8.88
C SER A 43 -13.86 15.39 -8.90
N LEU A 44 -13.53 16.01 -7.77
CA LEU A 44 -12.39 16.91 -7.66
C LEU A 44 -11.17 16.17 -7.10
N LYS A 45 -10.11 16.08 -7.91
CA LYS A 45 -8.81 15.59 -7.47
C LYS A 45 -8.01 16.74 -6.86
N LEU A 46 -7.77 16.66 -5.55
CA LEU A 46 -6.96 17.63 -4.82
C LEU A 46 -5.64 16.98 -4.38
N ILE A 47 -4.55 17.69 -4.58
CA ILE A 47 -3.22 17.34 -4.05
C ILE A 47 -2.63 18.61 -3.49
N SER A 48 -2.14 18.57 -2.25
CA SER A 48 -1.50 19.70 -1.60
C SER A 48 0.01 19.51 -1.46
N GLU A 49 0.71 20.63 -1.35
CA GLU A 49 2.12 20.65 -0.98
C GLU A 49 2.32 20.07 0.43
N THR A 50 1.43 20.39 1.38
CA THR A 50 1.50 19.91 2.77
C THR A 50 1.45 18.38 2.85
N GLY A 51 0.45 17.77 2.21
CA GLY A 51 0.29 16.31 2.16
C GLY A 51 1.49 15.66 1.49
N THR A 52 1.91 16.19 0.34
CA THR A 52 3.06 15.69 -0.43
C THR A 52 4.36 15.76 0.36
N ARG A 53 4.67 16.90 1.00
CA ARG A 53 5.91 17.06 1.79
C ARG A 53 5.95 16.05 2.94
N ARG A 54 4.83 15.88 3.64
CA ARG A 54 4.71 14.94 4.77
C ARG A 54 4.99 13.51 4.34
N ILE A 55 4.29 13.00 3.32
CA ILE A 55 4.46 11.61 2.88
C ILE A 55 5.83 11.37 2.24
N THR A 56 6.38 12.35 1.53
CA THR A 56 7.71 12.23 0.92
C THR A 56 8.77 12.14 2.00
N ARG A 57 8.75 13.05 2.97
CA ARG A 57 9.66 13.03 4.13
C ARG A 57 9.58 11.70 4.86
N PHE A 58 8.36 11.23 5.13
CA PHE A 58 8.15 9.92 5.76
C PHE A 58 8.78 8.77 4.95
N ALA A 59 8.61 8.76 3.63
CA ALA A 59 9.18 7.71 2.77
C ALA A 59 10.72 7.67 2.83
N PHE A 60 11.38 8.83 2.82
CA PHE A 60 12.84 8.91 2.94
C PHE A 60 13.36 8.54 4.33
N GLU A 61 12.71 9.02 5.40
CA GLU A 61 13.09 8.64 6.77
C GLU A 61 12.87 7.15 7.02
N TYR A 62 11.77 6.59 6.50
CA TYR A 62 11.57 5.14 6.50
C TYR A 62 12.68 4.42 5.74
N ALA A 63 13.12 4.97 4.61
CA ALA A 63 14.19 4.38 3.82
C ALA A 63 15.48 4.26 4.64
N ARG A 64 15.90 5.35 5.28
CA ARG A 64 17.07 5.39 6.17
C ARG A 64 16.94 4.41 7.34
N ALA A 65 15.83 4.45 8.06
CA ALA A 65 15.60 3.62 9.25
C ALA A 65 15.56 2.11 8.95
N ASN A 66 15.25 1.74 7.70
CA ASN A 66 15.12 0.35 7.27
C ASN A 66 16.18 -0.08 6.24
N GLY A 67 17.23 0.74 6.04
CA GLY A 67 18.33 0.42 5.14
C GLY A 67 17.95 0.30 3.66
N ARG A 68 16.80 0.87 3.26
CA ARG A 68 16.36 0.97 1.87
C ARG A 68 17.19 2.01 1.14
N LYS A 69 17.29 1.88 -0.18
CA LYS A 69 18.27 2.64 -0.98
C LYS A 69 17.64 3.54 -2.02
N LYS A 70 16.37 3.33 -2.35
CA LYS A 70 15.70 4.08 -3.41
C LYS A 70 14.25 4.41 -3.09
N VAL A 71 13.85 5.63 -3.46
CA VAL A 71 12.46 6.11 -3.48
C VAL A 71 12.07 6.46 -4.91
N THR A 72 10.98 5.88 -5.41
CA THR A 72 10.40 6.14 -6.72
C THR A 72 9.08 6.88 -6.57
N ALA A 73 9.00 8.14 -6.97
CA ALA A 73 7.75 8.91 -7.01
C ALA A 73 6.88 8.50 -8.20
N VAL A 74 5.62 8.18 -7.96
CA VAL A 74 4.70 7.66 -8.98
C VAL A 74 3.60 8.68 -9.25
N HIS A 75 3.39 9.02 -10.53
CA HIS A 75 2.51 10.12 -10.91
C HIS A 75 1.98 9.98 -12.35
N LYS A 76 1.11 10.89 -12.78
CA LYS A 76 0.66 11.07 -14.17
C LYS A 76 0.76 12.54 -14.60
N ALA A 77 1.84 13.19 -14.18
CA ALA A 77 2.07 14.63 -14.40
C ALA A 77 2.17 15.07 -15.88
N ASN A 78 2.36 14.13 -16.81
CA ASN A 78 2.27 14.42 -18.25
C ASN A 78 0.84 14.84 -18.68
N ILE A 79 -0.18 14.37 -17.96
CA ILE A 79 -1.58 14.74 -18.15
C ILE A 79 -2.04 15.69 -17.03
N LEU A 80 -1.82 15.32 -15.77
CA LEU A 80 -2.29 16.04 -14.58
C LEU A 80 -1.23 17.03 -14.06
N LYS A 81 -0.96 18.07 -14.86
CA LYS A 81 0.15 19.01 -14.63
C LYS A 81 0.09 19.75 -13.29
N PHE A 82 -1.10 20.04 -12.77
CA PHE A 82 -1.25 20.90 -11.60
C PHE A 82 -1.46 20.16 -10.28
N SER A 83 -1.95 18.90 -10.32
CA SER A 83 -2.05 18.04 -9.13
C SER A 83 -0.84 17.12 -9.04
N ASP A 84 -0.69 16.21 -9.98
CA ASP A 84 0.45 15.27 -10.01
C ASP A 84 1.77 15.95 -10.34
N GLY A 85 1.75 17.02 -11.12
CA GLY A 85 2.95 17.83 -11.34
C GLY A 85 3.39 18.57 -10.08
N LEU A 86 2.45 19.02 -9.24
CA LEU A 86 2.76 19.55 -7.91
C LEU A 86 3.34 18.45 -7.01
N PHE A 87 2.71 17.27 -6.98
CA PHE A 87 3.22 16.10 -6.25
C PHE A 87 4.68 15.80 -6.59
N LEU A 88 4.98 15.70 -7.90
CA LEU A 88 6.34 15.41 -8.39
C LEU A 88 7.33 16.52 -8.04
N LYS A 89 6.95 17.79 -8.26
CA LYS A 89 7.80 18.94 -7.95
C LYS A 89 8.19 18.95 -6.48
N VAL A 90 7.22 18.86 -5.59
CA VAL A 90 7.43 18.89 -4.14
C VAL A 90 8.21 17.66 -3.68
N SER A 91 7.96 16.48 -4.28
CA SER A 91 8.72 15.27 -3.98
C SER A 91 10.22 15.43 -4.30
N ARG A 92 10.54 16.04 -5.46
CA ARG A 92 11.92 16.35 -5.87
C ARG A 92 12.60 17.36 -4.94
N GLU A 93 11.85 18.38 -4.51
CA GLU A 93 12.36 19.37 -3.54
C GLU A 93 12.73 18.69 -2.22
N VAL A 94 11.84 17.86 -1.67
CA VAL A 94 12.15 17.11 -0.43
C VAL A 94 13.31 16.15 -0.65
N ALA A 95 13.37 15.44 -1.79
CA ALA A 95 14.46 14.51 -2.10
C ALA A 95 15.85 15.16 -2.08
N SER A 96 15.96 16.47 -2.36
CA SER A 96 17.24 17.18 -2.31
C SER A 96 17.85 17.25 -0.90
N ASP A 97 17.04 17.08 0.14
CA ASP A 97 17.49 16.97 1.54
C ASP A 97 18.04 15.55 1.89
N TYR A 98 17.95 14.56 0.97
CA TYR A 98 18.29 13.15 1.19
C TYR A 98 19.25 12.60 0.13
N PRO A 99 20.46 13.17 -0.02
CA PRO A 99 21.41 12.77 -1.06
C PRO A 99 21.93 11.33 -0.95
N ASP A 100 21.74 10.67 0.20
CA ASP A 100 22.12 9.29 0.49
C ASP A 100 21.11 8.23 -0.02
N ILE A 101 19.93 8.66 -0.47
CA ILE A 101 18.87 7.80 -1.00
C ILE A 101 18.63 8.16 -2.47
N GLU A 102 18.69 7.17 -3.35
CA GLU A 102 18.39 7.38 -4.77
C GLU A 102 16.93 7.82 -4.94
N PHE A 103 16.72 8.84 -5.76
CA PHE A 103 15.39 9.31 -6.11
C PHE A 103 15.17 9.21 -7.62
N GLU A 104 14.06 8.60 -8.01
CA GLU A 104 13.58 8.60 -9.39
C GLU A 104 12.06 8.80 -9.44
N ASP A 105 11.52 8.96 -10.65
CA ASP A 105 10.08 9.01 -10.88
C ASP A 105 9.64 8.09 -12.03
N ARG A 106 8.37 7.68 -11.97
CA ARG A 106 7.72 6.88 -13.01
C ARG A 106 6.29 7.35 -13.24
N LEU A 107 5.87 7.32 -14.50
CA LEU A 107 4.46 7.40 -14.83
C LEU A 107 3.73 6.14 -14.35
N VAL A 108 2.56 6.29 -13.74
CA VAL A 108 1.82 5.18 -13.09
C VAL A 108 1.53 4.00 -14.03
N ASP A 109 1.18 4.27 -15.29
CA ASP A 109 0.96 3.24 -16.31
C ASP A 109 2.24 2.50 -16.68
N ASN A 110 3.34 3.25 -16.84
CA ASN A 110 4.65 2.67 -17.13
C ASN A 110 5.19 1.86 -15.94
N LEU A 111 4.93 2.30 -14.70
CA LEU A 111 5.24 1.54 -13.49
C LEU A 111 4.45 0.22 -13.46
N CYS A 112 3.13 0.25 -13.68
CA CYS A 112 2.31 -0.96 -13.68
C CYS A 112 2.82 -2.00 -14.69
N ALA A 113 3.19 -1.56 -15.91
CA ALA A 113 3.80 -2.44 -16.91
C ALA A 113 5.13 -3.03 -16.43
N GLN A 114 6.00 -2.21 -15.83
CA GLN A 114 7.29 -2.68 -15.30
C GLN A 114 7.14 -3.62 -14.10
N LEU A 115 6.19 -3.39 -13.18
CA LEU A 115 5.98 -4.28 -12.03
C LEU A 115 5.63 -5.70 -12.48
N VAL A 116 4.87 -5.84 -13.55
CA VAL A 116 4.51 -7.15 -14.12
C VAL A 116 5.69 -7.79 -14.89
N GLN A 117 6.48 -6.99 -15.59
CA GLN A 117 7.59 -7.49 -16.41
C GLN A 117 8.85 -7.78 -15.58
N GLN A 118 9.23 -6.84 -14.72
CA GLN A 118 10.44 -6.87 -13.90
C GLN A 118 10.30 -5.92 -12.69
N SER A 119 9.90 -6.47 -11.54
CA SER A 119 9.71 -5.69 -10.30
C SER A 119 10.99 -5.42 -9.51
N HIS A 120 12.05 -6.23 -9.70
CA HIS A 120 13.30 -6.15 -8.93
C HIS A 120 13.99 -4.77 -8.86
N PRO A 121 13.94 -3.90 -9.89
CA PRO A 121 14.55 -2.59 -9.80
C PRO A 121 13.91 -1.66 -8.77
N PHE A 122 12.68 -1.90 -8.32
CA PHE A 122 11.97 -1.00 -7.40
C PHE A 122 12.21 -1.34 -5.93
N ASP A 123 12.21 -0.30 -5.10
CA ASP A 123 12.35 -0.40 -3.64
C ASP A 123 11.15 0.28 -2.98
N ILE A 124 11.27 1.54 -2.53
CA ILE A 124 10.12 2.28 -1.99
C ILE A 124 9.38 2.97 -3.13
N LEU A 125 8.11 2.63 -3.31
CA LEU A 125 7.20 3.39 -4.17
C LEU A 125 6.48 4.47 -3.35
N LEU A 126 6.51 5.71 -3.80
CA LEU A 126 5.86 6.87 -3.19
C LEU A 126 4.71 7.35 -4.10
N LEU A 127 3.47 7.27 -3.62
CA LEU A 127 2.28 7.48 -4.46
C LEU A 127 1.23 8.39 -3.80
N PRO A 128 0.50 9.20 -4.60
CA PRO A 128 -0.79 9.76 -4.21
C PRO A 128 -1.82 8.66 -3.91
N ASN A 129 -2.92 9.04 -3.27
CA ASN A 129 -3.89 8.13 -2.66
C ASN A 129 -4.43 7.06 -3.62
N LEU A 130 -5.06 7.46 -4.73
CA LEU A 130 -5.68 6.52 -5.67
C LEU A 130 -4.65 5.57 -6.31
N TYR A 131 -3.47 6.08 -6.66
CA TYR A 131 -2.43 5.25 -7.27
C TYR A 131 -1.82 4.29 -6.26
N GLY A 132 -1.62 4.74 -5.03
CA GLY A 132 -1.17 3.89 -3.94
C GLY A 132 -2.09 2.70 -3.72
N ASP A 133 -3.41 2.92 -3.75
CA ASP A 133 -4.43 1.88 -3.65
C ASP A 133 -4.25 0.83 -4.76
N ILE A 134 -4.37 1.26 -6.01
CA ILE A 134 -4.32 0.38 -7.19
C ILE A 134 -2.98 -0.38 -7.29
N VAL A 135 -1.86 0.32 -7.10
CA VAL A 135 -0.53 -0.28 -7.24
C VAL A 135 -0.25 -1.25 -6.09
N SER A 136 -0.74 -0.99 -4.88
CA SER A 136 -0.60 -1.92 -3.76
C SER A 136 -1.37 -3.22 -3.99
N ASP A 137 -2.58 -3.15 -4.54
CA ASP A 137 -3.39 -4.31 -4.94
C ASP A 137 -2.73 -5.11 -6.06
N LEU A 138 -2.17 -4.43 -7.07
CA LEU A 138 -1.38 -5.06 -8.12
C LEU A 138 -0.20 -5.85 -7.51
N CYS A 139 0.59 -5.20 -6.64
CA CYS A 139 1.75 -5.83 -6.01
C CYS A 139 1.35 -7.03 -5.14
N ALA A 140 0.26 -6.92 -4.36
CA ALA A 140 -0.29 -8.03 -3.60
C ALA A 140 -0.69 -9.18 -4.53
N GLY A 141 -1.38 -8.88 -5.63
CA GLY A 141 -1.77 -9.86 -6.65
C GLY A 141 -0.59 -10.63 -7.24
N LEU A 142 0.56 -9.97 -7.46
CA LEU A 142 1.78 -10.59 -8.00
C LEU A 142 2.42 -11.61 -7.04
N VAL A 143 2.22 -11.46 -5.72
CA VAL A 143 2.91 -12.28 -4.70
C VAL A 143 2.00 -13.26 -3.95
N GLY A 144 0.75 -13.44 -4.38
CA GLY A 144 -0.17 -14.42 -3.77
C GLY A 144 -1.54 -13.84 -3.37
N GLY A 145 -1.75 -12.53 -3.53
CA GLY A 145 -3.00 -11.83 -3.28
C GLY A 145 -3.04 -11.09 -1.95
N LEU A 146 -4.18 -10.43 -1.68
CA LEU A 146 -4.36 -9.58 -0.49
C LEU A 146 -4.25 -10.33 0.85
N GLY A 147 -4.41 -11.66 0.87
CA GLY A 147 -4.30 -12.48 2.08
C GLY A 147 -2.91 -12.50 2.70
N VAL A 148 -1.89 -12.07 1.96
CA VAL A 148 -0.49 -11.98 2.42
C VAL A 148 0.03 -10.55 2.53
N ALA A 149 -0.79 -9.54 2.22
CA ALA A 149 -0.37 -8.14 2.20
C ALA A 149 -0.62 -7.48 3.58
N PRO A 150 0.44 -7.11 4.33
CA PRO A 150 0.28 -6.34 5.55
C PRO A 150 0.08 -4.85 5.26
N GLY A 151 -0.49 -4.14 6.23
CA GLY A 151 -0.75 -2.71 6.13
C GLY A 151 -0.49 -1.96 7.44
N ALA A 152 -0.29 -0.65 7.30
CA ALA A 152 -0.25 0.27 8.41
C ALA A 152 -0.69 1.68 7.96
N ASN A 153 -1.41 2.35 8.84
CA ASN A 153 -1.76 3.76 8.78
C ASN A 153 -0.99 4.48 9.89
N ILE A 154 -0.03 5.33 9.53
CA ILE A 154 0.90 5.97 10.46
C ILE A 154 0.73 7.49 10.37
N GLY A 155 0.32 8.11 11.47
CA GLY A 155 0.33 9.55 11.69
C GLY A 155 1.47 9.98 12.61
N ASP A 156 1.45 11.26 13.00
CA ASP A 156 2.52 11.84 13.82
C ASP A 156 2.51 11.31 15.27
N GLU A 157 1.31 11.05 15.83
CA GLU A 157 1.13 10.62 17.23
C GLU A 157 0.59 9.19 17.37
N ILE A 158 -0.06 8.67 16.34
CA ILE A 158 -0.79 7.40 16.38
C ILE A 158 -0.44 6.57 15.14
N ALA A 159 -0.28 5.26 15.35
CA ALA A 159 -0.15 4.28 14.28
C ALA A 159 -1.15 3.13 14.48
N VAL A 160 -1.78 2.71 13.39
CA VAL A 160 -2.70 1.57 13.31
C VAL A 160 -2.13 0.56 12.33
N PHE A 161 -2.11 -0.72 12.72
CA PHE A 161 -1.57 -1.81 11.92
C PHE A 161 -2.70 -2.79 11.60
N GLU A 162 -2.99 -2.97 10.32
CA GLU A 162 -4.14 -3.73 9.85
C GLU A 162 -3.85 -4.42 8.51
N PRO A 163 -4.42 -5.60 8.26
CA PRO A 163 -4.27 -6.26 6.96
C PRO A 163 -4.90 -5.42 5.84
N THR A 164 -4.36 -5.52 4.63
CA THR A 164 -4.92 -4.80 3.47
C THR A 164 -6.29 -5.34 3.05
N HIS A 165 -6.58 -6.62 3.33
CA HIS A 165 -7.84 -7.23 2.93
C HIS A 165 -9.04 -6.77 3.79
N GLY A 166 -10.24 -6.81 3.22
CA GLY A 166 -11.49 -6.56 3.94
C GLY A 166 -11.96 -7.73 4.82
N SER A 167 -13.21 -7.66 5.30
CA SER A 167 -13.80 -8.56 6.30
C SER A 167 -14.10 -10.00 5.83
N ALA A 168 -14.10 -10.25 4.53
CA ALA A 168 -14.41 -11.55 3.90
C ALA A 168 -15.59 -12.34 4.55
N PRO A 169 -16.83 -11.78 4.61
CA PRO A 169 -17.92 -12.31 5.44
C PRO A 169 -18.32 -13.76 5.19
N LYS A 170 -18.13 -14.25 3.96
CA LYS A 170 -18.40 -15.65 3.57
C LYS A 170 -17.54 -16.69 4.29
N TYR A 171 -16.45 -16.28 4.96
CA TYR A 171 -15.55 -17.17 5.68
C TYR A 171 -15.59 -17.00 7.21
N THR A 172 -16.48 -16.15 7.72
CA THR A 172 -16.63 -15.91 9.16
C THR A 172 -16.92 -17.21 9.90
N GLY A 173 -16.13 -17.50 10.94
CA GLY A 173 -16.30 -18.67 11.80
C GLY A 173 -15.91 -20.01 11.17
N LEU A 174 -15.37 -20.03 9.94
CA LEU A 174 -15.08 -21.28 9.23
C LEU A 174 -13.66 -21.83 9.46
N ASN A 175 -12.84 -21.18 10.29
CA ASN A 175 -11.42 -21.52 10.50
C ASN A 175 -10.67 -21.75 9.17
N LYS A 176 -10.84 -20.85 8.20
CA LYS A 176 -10.41 -21.09 6.80
C LYS A 176 -9.47 -20.02 6.24
N VAL A 177 -9.55 -18.78 6.72
CA VAL A 177 -8.85 -17.64 6.13
C VAL A 177 -7.37 -17.64 6.51
N ASN A 178 -6.52 -17.20 5.59
CA ASN A 178 -5.11 -16.98 5.82
C ASN A 178 -4.87 -15.88 6.89
N PRO A 179 -4.22 -16.17 8.03
CA PRO A 179 -3.94 -15.17 9.05
C PRO A 179 -2.70 -14.30 8.76
N MET A 180 -1.98 -14.56 7.67
CA MET A 180 -0.67 -13.94 7.41
C MET A 180 -0.71 -12.42 7.33
N ALA A 181 -1.62 -11.82 6.58
CA ALA A 181 -1.70 -10.36 6.46
C ALA A 181 -1.79 -9.67 7.84
N THR A 182 -2.62 -10.21 8.74
CA THR A 182 -2.74 -9.69 10.12
C THR A 182 -1.46 -9.92 10.92
N ILE A 183 -0.88 -11.11 10.86
CA ILE A 183 0.38 -11.44 11.57
C ILE A 183 1.52 -10.53 11.09
N LEU A 184 1.66 -10.33 9.78
CA LEU A 184 2.67 -9.47 9.18
C LEU A 184 2.42 -7.98 9.45
N SER A 185 1.16 -7.56 9.62
CA SER A 185 0.85 -6.23 10.15
C SER A 185 1.33 -6.08 11.61
N GLY A 186 1.22 -7.16 12.40
CA GLY A 186 1.85 -7.25 13.71
C GLY A 186 3.39 -7.19 13.66
N VAL A 187 4.03 -7.78 12.64
CA VAL A 187 5.48 -7.62 12.40
C VAL A 187 5.82 -6.15 12.14
N MET A 188 5.04 -5.45 11.32
CA MET A 188 5.22 -4.01 11.08
C MET A 188 5.09 -3.20 12.38
N MET A 189 4.11 -3.54 13.23
CA MET A 189 3.94 -2.93 14.55
C MET A 189 5.17 -3.15 15.43
N LEU A 190 5.67 -4.39 15.53
CA LEU A 190 6.86 -4.71 16.33
C LEU A 190 8.08 -3.91 15.85
N ARG A 191 8.27 -3.76 14.53
CA ARG A 191 9.33 -2.91 13.97
C ARG A 191 9.14 -1.44 14.37
N TYR A 192 7.91 -0.93 14.31
CA TYR A 192 7.58 0.45 14.67
C TYR A 192 7.87 0.75 16.16
N ILE A 193 7.57 -0.17 17.07
CA ILE A 193 7.89 0.00 18.51
C ILE A 193 9.31 -0.48 18.89
N ASN A 194 10.21 -0.59 17.93
CA ASN A 194 11.61 -1.01 18.09
C ASN A 194 11.84 -2.42 18.66
N GLN A 195 10.85 -3.29 18.62
CA GLN A 195 10.97 -4.72 18.97
C GLN A 195 11.48 -5.55 17.78
N ARG A 196 12.62 -5.14 17.20
CA ARG A 196 13.15 -5.69 15.93
C ARG A 196 13.45 -7.19 16.02
N ALA A 197 14.09 -7.65 17.10
CA ALA A 197 14.40 -9.07 17.27
C ALA A 197 13.14 -9.95 17.31
N ALA A 198 12.04 -9.46 17.93
CA ALA A 198 10.77 -10.18 17.94
C ALA A 198 10.13 -10.18 16.54
N ALA A 199 10.15 -9.04 15.84
CA ALA A 199 9.67 -8.92 14.47
C ALA A 199 10.38 -9.88 13.51
N ASP A 200 11.71 -9.92 13.55
CA ASP A 200 12.52 -10.74 12.65
C ASP A 200 12.33 -12.24 12.94
N ARG A 201 12.16 -12.62 14.21
CA ARG A 201 11.79 -14.00 14.58
C ARG A 201 10.42 -14.40 14.02
N LEU A 202 9.42 -13.53 14.16
CA LEU A 202 8.06 -13.78 13.67
C LEU A 202 8.01 -13.88 12.15
N GLU A 203 8.63 -12.92 11.44
CA GLU A 203 8.72 -12.92 9.98
C GLU A 203 9.46 -14.16 9.46
N ALA A 204 10.57 -14.54 10.09
CA ALA A 204 11.31 -15.75 9.72
C ALA A 204 10.51 -17.04 9.96
N ALA A 205 9.70 -17.11 11.02
CA ALA A 205 8.83 -18.26 11.28
C ALA A 205 7.73 -18.37 10.22
N VAL A 206 7.08 -17.26 9.86
CA VAL A 206 6.09 -17.20 8.77
C VAL A 206 6.73 -17.65 7.46
N ALA A 207 7.90 -17.10 7.11
CA ALA A 207 8.61 -17.45 5.89
C ALA A 207 8.95 -18.95 5.80
N LYS A 208 9.36 -19.57 6.92
CA LYS A 208 9.61 -21.03 6.99
C LYS A 208 8.33 -21.84 6.75
N ILE A 209 7.22 -21.46 7.38
CA ILE A 209 5.93 -22.16 7.18
C ILE A 209 5.47 -22.08 5.73
N VAL A 210 5.62 -20.91 5.10
CA VAL A 210 5.30 -20.72 3.68
C VAL A 210 6.23 -21.56 2.79
N ALA A 211 7.54 -21.54 3.05
CA ALA A 211 8.52 -22.30 2.27
C ALA A 211 8.33 -23.82 2.39
N GLU A 212 7.93 -24.32 3.56
CA GLU A 212 7.59 -25.73 3.76
C GLU A 212 6.30 -26.12 3.01
N GLY A 213 5.35 -25.20 2.84
CA GLY A 213 4.11 -25.40 2.08
C GLY A 213 3.16 -26.45 2.65
N LYS A 214 3.45 -27.04 3.82
CA LYS A 214 2.66 -28.11 4.46
C LYS A 214 1.48 -27.54 5.23
N SER A 215 1.76 -26.72 6.24
CA SER A 215 0.77 -26.14 7.17
C SER A 215 0.34 -24.74 6.73
N VAL A 216 -0.12 -24.61 5.49
CA VAL A 216 -0.63 -23.36 4.92
C VAL A 216 -2.10 -23.47 4.53
N THR A 217 -2.80 -22.33 4.55
CA THR A 217 -4.20 -22.24 4.15
C THR A 217 -4.40 -22.44 2.65
N TYR A 218 -5.66 -22.64 2.26
CA TYR A 218 -6.04 -23.06 0.90
C TYR A 218 -5.54 -22.12 -0.19
N ASP A 219 -5.47 -20.82 0.07
CA ASP A 219 -5.05 -19.78 -0.87
C ASP A 219 -3.57 -19.85 -1.27
N LEU A 220 -2.74 -20.48 -0.43
CA LEU A 220 -1.30 -20.69 -0.66
C LEU A 220 -1.00 -22.07 -1.28
N LYS A 221 -1.99 -22.96 -1.38
CA LYS A 221 -1.81 -24.28 -2.00
C LYS A 221 -1.84 -24.18 -3.53
N PRO A 222 -1.04 -25.00 -4.24
CA PRO A 222 -1.17 -25.15 -5.69
C PRO A 222 -2.62 -25.47 -6.09
N GLY A 223 -3.16 -24.72 -7.06
CA GLY A 223 -4.56 -24.87 -7.50
C GLY A 223 -5.61 -24.53 -6.43
N ARG A 224 -5.21 -23.90 -5.31
CA ARG A 224 -6.05 -23.55 -4.17
C ARG A 224 -6.80 -24.74 -3.54
N SER A 225 -6.19 -25.92 -3.56
CA SER A 225 -6.82 -27.17 -3.10
C SER A 225 -7.08 -27.15 -1.59
N SER A 226 -8.35 -27.26 -1.20
CA SER A 226 -8.76 -27.34 0.21
C SER A 226 -8.42 -28.71 0.83
N ALA A 227 -8.19 -29.76 0.04
CA ALA A 227 -7.97 -31.12 0.55
C ALA A 227 -6.63 -31.30 1.29
N THR A 228 -5.65 -30.43 1.01
CA THR A 228 -4.31 -30.48 1.62
C THR A 228 -4.02 -29.25 2.48
N ALA A 229 -4.99 -28.34 2.59
CA ALA A 229 -4.87 -27.09 3.34
C ALA A 229 -5.18 -27.31 4.81
N VAL A 230 -4.55 -26.52 5.67
CA VAL A 230 -4.91 -26.42 7.08
C VAL A 230 -5.82 -25.21 7.30
N GLY A 231 -6.48 -25.14 8.46
CA GLY A 231 -7.28 -24.00 8.85
C GLY A 231 -6.45 -22.83 9.40
N THR A 232 -7.15 -21.76 9.77
CA THR A 232 -6.55 -20.54 10.33
C THR A 232 -5.76 -20.82 11.61
N SER A 233 -6.38 -21.53 12.56
CA SER A 233 -5.78 -21.87 13.85
C SER A 233 -4.58 -22.80 13.69
N GLU A 234 -4.69 -23.81 12.83
CA GLU A 234 -3.62 -24.78 12.60
C GLU A 234 -2.39 -24.14 11.93
N MET A 235 -2.60 -23.18 11.04
CA MET A 235 -1.51 -22.39 10.48
C MET A 235 -0.84 -21.52 11.57
N ALA A 236 -1.62 -20.91 12.46
CA ALA A 236 -1.10 -20.14 13.58
C ALA A 236 -0.28 -21.02 14.56
N ASP A 237 -0.78 -22.21 14.91
CA ASP A 237 -0.07 -23.17 15.77
C ASP A 237 1.25 -23.63 15.15
N ALA A 238 1.28 -23.84 13.84
CA ALA A 238 2.51 -24.16 13.12
C ALA A 238 3.53 -23.01 13.21
N ILE A 239 3.09 -21.75 13.06
CA ILE A 239 3.96 -20.57 13.23
C ILE A 239 4.48 -20.47 14.68
N ILE A 240 3.63 -20.69 15.68
CA ILE A 240 4.03 -20.69 17.10
C ILE A 240 5.08 -21.76 17.37
N THR A 241 4.89 -22.97 16.84
CA THR A 241 5.85 -24.07 16.98
C THR A 241 7.21 -23.68 16.40
N LYS A 242 7.23 -23.09 15.19
CA LYS A 242 8.46 -22.60 14.55
C LYS A 242 9.15 -21.48 15.32
N LEU A 243 8.40 -20.65 16.04
CA LEU A 243 8.98 -19.62 16.91
C LEU A 243 9.72 -20.22 18.11
N GLY A 244 9.21 -21.31 18.68
CA GLY A 244 9.81 -22.03 19.80
C GLY A 244 11.11 -22.76 19.44
N GLU A 245 11.20 -23.32 18.23
CA GLU A 245 12.43 -23.96 17.71
C GLU A 245 13.60 -22.98 17.56
N GLY A 246 13.31 -21.70 17.32
CA GLY A 246 14.34 -20.65 17.21
C GLY A 246 14.94 -20.22 18.55
N ALA A 247 14.16 -20.27 19.64
CA ALA A 247 14.61 -19.88 20.97
C ALA A 247 15.54 -20.92 21.62
N SER A 248 15.40 -22.20 21.25
CA SER A 248 16.17 -23.32 21.79
C SER A 248 17.56 -23.48 21.16
N ARG A 249 17.89 -22.74 20.09
CA ARG A 249 19.21 -22.74 19.45
C ARG A 249 20.10 -21.55 19.82
N GLN A 250 19.59 -20.60 20.62
CA GLN A 250 20.32 -19.40 21.05
C GLN A 250 20.72 -19.42 22.53
N ASN A 251 20.43 -20.51 23.25
CA ASN A 251 20.86 -20.76 24.63
C ASN A 251 21.88 -21.90 24.69
#